data_AF-A0A2V7ZG64-F1
#
_entry.id   AF-A0A2V7ZG64-F1
#
_cell.length_a   1.000
_cell.length_b   1.000
_cell.length_c   1.000
_cell.angle_alpha   90.00
_cell.angle_beta   90.00
_cell.angle_gamma   90.00
#
_symmetry.space_group_name_H-M   'P 1'
#
loop_
_entity.id
_entity.type
_entity.pdbx_description
1 polymer ?
#
loop_
_entity_poly.entity_id
_entity_poly.type
_entity_poly.pdbx_seq_one_letter_code
_entity_poly.pdbx_strand_id
1 'polypeptide(L)'
;MAAEGYRDGLTQNGNLHVPTIAERNGDFSGLTDASGRPVLIYDPLTTDPVTGARQPFPGNKIPTNRINPVGANIVKYLPLPNSGNTTADNGSPNYVAQSTPNNLGQQVSAKVDHHFNQSVALSGVYLYQYTEEPAISFFPEAPFAQGGQ
;
A
#
# COMPACT_ATOMS: atom_id res chain seq x y z
N MET A 1 -28.43 -9.68 -29.59
CA MET A 1 -27.40 -8.64 -29.36
C MET A 1 -27.55 -8.22 -27.91
N ALA A 2 -26.52 -8.39 -27.09
CA ALA A 2 -26.51 -7.88 -25.72
C ALA A 2 -25.24 -7.06 -25.54
N ALA A 3 -25.41 -5.84 -25.03
CA ALA A 3 -24.31 -4.95 -24.69
C ALA A 3 -24.49 -4.55 -23.23
N GLU A 4 -23.45 -4.76 -22.45
CA GLU A 4 -23.39 -4.41 -21.04
C GLU A 4 -22.15 -3.56 -20.79
N GLY A 5 -22.29 -2.52 -19.98
CA GLY A 5 -21.19 -1.64 -19.61
C GLY A 5 -21.32 -1.26 -18.15
N TYR A 6 -20.20 -1.32 -17.44
CA TYR A 6 -20.12 -0.88 -16.06
C TYR A 6 -19.04 0.19 -15.91
N ARG A 7 -19.37 1.21 -15.14
CA ARG A 7 -18.44 2.25 -14.69
C ARG A 7 -18.41 2.15 -13.18
N ASP A 8 -17.29 1.67 -12.65
CA ASP A 8 -17.10 1.66 -11.21
C ASP A 8 -16.10 2.72 -10.79
N GLY A 9 -16.52 3.52 -9.81
CA GLY A 9 -15.69 4.52 -9.16
C GLY A 9 -15.56 4.22 -7.67
N LEU A 10 -15.36 2.95 -7.30
CA LEU A 10 -15.22 2.59 -5.89
C LEU A 10 -14.00 3.27 -5.30
N THR A 11 -14.25 4.12 -4.31
CA THR A 11 -13.20 4.68 -3.47
C THR A 11 -12.51 3.54 -2.72
N GLN A 12 -11.22 3.35 -3.00
CA GLN A 12 -10.37 2.46 -2.22
C GLN A 12 -9.63 3.29 -1.18
N ASN A 13 -9.80 2.93 0.08
CA ASN A 13 -9.10 3.53 1.21
C ASN A 13 -8.01 2.56 1.69
N GLY A 14 -6.77 3.05 1.77
CA GLY A 14 -5.66 2.33 2.37
C GLY A 14 -5.34 2.93 3.74
N ASN A 15 -5.44 2.11 4.79
CA ASN A 15 -4.94 2.46 6.11
C ASN A 15 -3.51 1.91 6.24
N LEU A 16 -2.53 2.80 6.33
CA LEU A 16 -1.10 2.48 6.33
C LEU A 16 -0.42 3.06 7.58
N HIS A 17 0.74 2.50 7.91
CA HIS A 17 1.65 3.03 8.93
C HIS A 17 2.82 3.72 8.23
N VAL A 18 3.05 4.98 8.56
CA VAL A 18 4.19 5.77 8.04
C VAL A 18 4.97 6.38 9.20
N PRO A 19 6.30 6.59 9.05
CA PRO A 19 7.11 7.13 10.13
C PRO A 19 6.70 8.55 10.52
N THR A 20 6.46 8.76 11.81
CA THR A 20 6.27 10.07 12.44
C THR A 20 7.54 10.92 12.35
N ILE A 21 7.41 12.22 12.54
CA ILE A 21 8.57 13.15 12.51
C ILE A 21 9.62 12.76 13.56
N ALA A 22 9.20 12.27 14.73
CA ALA A 22 10.10 11.81 15.78
C ALA A 22 10.92 10.60 15.33
N GLU A 23 10.27 9.60 14.73
CA GLU A 23 10.91 8.37 14.26
C GLU A 23 11.87 8.63 13.10
N ARG A 24 11.54 9.58 12.20
CA ARG A 24 12.46 10.02 11.14
C ARG A 24 13.76 10.61 11.69
N ASN A 25 13.71 11.17 12.89
CA ASN A 25 14.87 11.70 13.60
C ASN A 25 15.49 10.68 14.59
N GLY A 26 15.03 9.42 14.56
CA GLY A 26 15.55 8.34 15.41
C GLY A 26 14.97 8.30 16.83
N ASP A 27 13.93 9.06 17.13
CA ASP A 27 13.24 9.03 18.42
C ASP A 27 12.05 8.07 18.37
N PHE A 28 12.19 6.90 18.97
CA PHE A 28 11.16 5.88 19.08
C PHE A 28 10.54 5.83 20.49
N SER A 29 10.74 6.85 21.31
CA SER A 29 10.23 6.87 22.69
C SER A 29 8.69 6.80 22.77
N GLY A 30 8.01 7.23 21.71
CA GLY A 30 6.56 7.11 21.56
C GLY A 30 6.08 5.81 20.93
N LEU A 31 6.98 4.93 20.48
CA LEU A 31 6.61 3.71 19.75
C LEU A 31 6.00 2.67 20.69
N THR A 32 4.72 2.34 20.47
CA THR A 32 4.00 1.31 21.22
C THR A 32 3.31 0.30 20.30
N ASP A 33 3.07 -0.90 20.81
CA ASP A 33 2.25 -1.91 20.14
C ASP A 33 0.75 -1.55 20.22
N ALA A 34 -0.10 -2.28 19.50
CA ALA A 34 -1.56 -2.08 19.53
C ALA A 34 -2.20 -2.30 20.92
N SER A 35 -1.47 -2.91 21.87
CA SER A 35 -1.90 -3.06 23.27
C SER A 35 -1.37 -1.93 24.18
N GLY A 36 -0.67 -0.94 23.62
CA GLY A 36 -0.07 0.18 24.35
C GLY A 36 1.25 -0.14 25.05
N ARG A 37 1.89 -1.28 24.76
CA ARG A 37 3.21 -1.61 25.34
C ARG A 37 4.34 -0.98 24.53
N PRO A 38 5.38 -0.41 25.17
CA PRO A 38 6.50 0.18 24.45
C PRO A 38 7.27 -0.88 23.65
N VAL A 39 7.58 -0.57 22.38
CA VAL A 39 8.43 -1.41 21.53
C VAL A 39 9.87 -0.91 21.64
N LEU A 40 10.74 -1.73 22.24
CA LEU A 40 12.14 -1.36 22.45
C LEU A 40 12.98 -1.58 21.19
N ILE A 41 13.81 -0.59 20.86
CA ILE A 41 14.79 -0.63 19.78
C ILE A 41 16.14 -0.98 20.39
N TYR A 42 16.77 -2.02 19.84
CA TYR A 42 18.01 -2.58 20.35
C TYR A 42 19.24 -2.13 19.57
N ASP A 43 20.33 -1.85 20.28
CA ASP A 43 21.60 -1.46 19.67
C ASP A 43 22.31 -2.69 19.07
N PRO A 44 22.50 -2.75 17.74
CA PRO A 44 23.16 -3.88 17.08
C PRO A 44 24.63 -4.04 17.49
N LEU A 45 25.31 -2.98 17.94
CA LEU A 45 26.71 -3.04 18.39
C LEU A 45 26.88 -3.67 19.77
N THR A 46 25.80 -3.88 20.50
CA THR A 46 25.81 -4.48 21.84
C THR A 46 25.47 -5.97 21.81
N THR A 47 25.44 -6.58 20.63
CA THR A 47 25.11 -8.00 20.46
C THR A 47 26.14 -8.86 21.18
N ASP A 48 25.69 -9.59 22.19
CA ASP A 48 26.48 -10.61 22.86
C ASP A 48 26.72 -11.78 21.90
N PRO A 49 27.98 -12.14 21.60
CA PRO A 49 28.29 -13.20 20.64
C PRO A 49 27.94 -14.61 21.14
N VAL A 50 27.71 -14.80 22.45
CA VAL A 50 27.38 -16.10 23.05
C VAL A 50 25.87 -16.26 23.17
N THR A 51 25.16 -15.24 23.66
CA THR A 51 23.72 -15.32 23.93
C THR A 51 22.86 -14.74 22.81
N GLY A 52 23.43 -13.92 21.93
CA GLY A 52 22.70 -13.16 20.91
C GLY A 52 21.88 -12.00 21.49
N ALA A 53 21.93 -11.78 22.81
CA ALA A 53 21.20 -10.70 23.46
C ALA A 53 21.75 -9.33 23.06
N ARG A 54 20.87 -8.33 22.96
CA ARG A 54 21.22 -6.94 22.66
C ARG A 54 20.69 -6.03 23.77
N GLN A 55 21.36 -4.92 23.99
CA GLN A 55 20.90 -3.88 24.90
C GLN A 55 19.99 -2.89 24.16
N PRO A 56 18.89 -2.43 24.78
CA PRO A 56 18.05 -1.40 24.19
C PRO A 56 18.78 -0.05 24.16
N PHE A 57 18.46 0.79 23.17
CA PHE A 57 18.93 2.18 23.16
C PHE A 57 18.36 2.93 24.36
N PRO A 58 19.16 3.73 25.08
CA PRO A 58 18.67 4.56 26.18
C PRO A 58 17.53 5.48 25.73
N GLY A 59 16.41 5.46 26.46
CA GLY A 59 15.23 6.26 26.14
C GLY A 59 14.56 5.92 24.80
N ASN A 60 14.90 4.78 24.19
CA ASN A 60 14.44 4.37 22.86
C ASN A 60 14.83 5.35 21.74
N LYS A 61 15.98 6.02 21.87
CA LYS A 61 16.47 7.00 20.89
C LYS A 61 17.75 6.53 20.25
N ILE A 62 17.76 6.45 18.92
CA ILE A 62 18.96 6.20 18.13
C ILE A 62 19.75 7.50 18.03
N PRO A 63 20.99 7.57 18.52
CA PRO A 63 21.82 8.76 18.35
C PRO A 63 22.05 9.11 16.88
N THR A 64 22.05 10.40 16.53
CA THR A 64 22.18 10.86 15.13
C THR A 64 23.46 10.40 14.46
N ASN A 65 24.56 10.27 15.20
CA ASN A 65 25.83 9.72 14.70
C ASN A 65 25.78 8.22 14.36
N ARG A 66 24.69 7.53 14.71
CA ARG A 66 24.44 6.12 14.40
C ARG A 66 23.43 5.93 13.26
N ILE A 67 22.87 7.03 12.73
CA ILE A 67 21.93 7.02 11.61
C ILE A 67 22.73 7.21 10.32
N ASN A 68 22.56 6.27 9.37
CA ASN A 68 23.17 6.42 8.06
C ASN A 68 22.47 7.55 7.28
N PRO A 69 23.20 8.54 6.74
CA PRO A 69 22.62 9.68 6.04
C PRO A 69 21.85 9.28 4.77
N VAL A 70 22.22 8.18 4.11
CA VAL A 70 21.48 7.64 2.96
C VAL A 70 20.10 7.17 3.40
N GLY A 71 20.03 6.36 4.47
CA GLY A 71 18.77 5.89 5.02
C GLY A 71 17.88 7.04 5.50
N ALA A 72 18.47 8.03 6.19
CA ALA A 72 17.76 9.23 6.62
C ALA A 72 17.16 10.02 5.44
N ASN A 73 17.84 10.07 4.29
CA ASN A 73 17.32 10.73 3.10
C ASN A 73 16.24 9.90 2.39
N ILE A 74 16.34 8.57 2.37
CA ILE A 74 15.30 7.70 1.80
C ILE A 74 13.98 7.89 2.54
N VAL A 75 14.01 7.89 3.87
CA VAL A 75 12.81 8.01 4.70
C VAL A 75 12.08 9.35 4.50
N LYS A 76 12.79 10.42 4.10
CA LYS A 76 12.16 11.73 3.79
C LYS A 76 11.16 11.64 2.64
N TYR A 77 11.34 10.69 1.74
CA TYR A 77 10.45 10.51 0.62
C TYR A 77 9.16 9.76 0.96
N LEU A 78 9.04 9.18 2.16
CA LEU A 78 7.75 8.67 2.64
C LEU A 78 6.86 9.84 3.05
N PRO A 79 5.54 9.77 2.84
CA PRO A 79 4.63 10.83 3.28
C PRO A 79 4.54 10.87 4.81
N LEU A 80 4.22 12.04 5.35
CA LEU A 80 3.99 12.20 6.78
C LEU A 80 2.62 11.63 7.17
N PRO A 81 2.45 11.20 8.43
CA PRO A 81 1.14 10.80 8.95
C PRO A 81 0.10 11.91 8.73
N ASN A 82 -1.09 11.53 8.26
CA ASN A 82 -2.17 12.48 7.93
C ASN A 82 -3.49 12.17 8.68
N SER A 83 -3.49 11.18 9.57
CA SER A 83 -4.68 10.75 10.31
C SER A 83 -4.29 10.09 11.65
N GLY A 84 -5.23 10.02 12.59
CA GLY A 84 -5.01 9.37 13.89
C GLY A 84 -3.93 10.07 14.74
N ASN A 85 -3.05 9.29 15.36
CA ASN A 85 -1.92 9.80 16.13
C ASN A 85 -0.74 10.10 15.19
N THR A 86 -0.48 11.38 14.93
CA THR A 86 0.60 11.82 14.05
C THR A 86 1.93 12.04 14.78
N THR A 87 1.92 12.01 16.11
CA THR A 87 3.08 12.32 16.96
C THR A 87 3.74 11.09 17.55
N ALA A 88 3.05 9.95 17.61
CA ALA A 88 3.58 8.67 18.07
C ALA A 88 2.91 7.49 17.33
N ASP A 89 3.71 6.50 16.93
CA ASP A 89 3.21 5.22 16.41
C ASP A 89 2.77 4.33 17.58
N ASN A 90 1.48 4.01 17.62
CA ASN A 90 0.87 3.15 18.63
C ASN A 90 0.34 1.83 18.07
N GLY A 91 0.91 1.39 16.94
CA GLY A 91 0.47 0.21 16.21
C GLY A 91 -0.84 0.40 15.44
N SER A 92 -1.49 1.57 15.54
CA SER A 92 -2.66 1.91 14.71
C SER A 92 -2.22 2.65 13.45
N PRO A 93 -2.91 2.44 12.30
CA PRO A 93 -2.59 3.14 11.07
C PRO A 93 -2.68 4.67 11.26
N ASN A 94 -1.65 5.39 10.84
CA ASN A 94 -1.53 6.85 10.99
C ASN A 94 -1.51 7.58 9.63
N TYR A 95 -1.71 6.85 8.54
CA TYR A 95 -1.84 7.40 7.19
C TYR A 95 -3.05 6.79 6.48
N VAL A 96 -3.97 7.65 6.06
CA VAL A 96 -5.10 7.28 5.20
C VAL A 96 -4.80 7.78 3.80
N ALA A 97 -4.74 6.84 2.87
CA ALA A 97 -4.63 7.12 1.45
C ALA A 97 -5.97 6.84 0.78
N GLN A 98 -6.46 7.80 0.00
CA GLN A 98 -7.66 7.63 -0.79
C GLN A 98 -7.30 7.63 -2.27
N SER A 99 -7.73 6.59 -2.98
CA SER A 99 -7.66 6.55 -4.43
C SER A 99 -9.03 6.14 -4.96
N THR A 100 -9.48 6.83 -6.01
CA THR A 100 -10.70 6.48 -6.76
C THR A 100 -10.28 6.05 -8.15
N PRO A 101 -9.85 4.78 -8.34
CA PRO A 101 -9.64 4.25 -9.68
C PRO A 101 -10.98 4.27 -10.40
N ASN A 102 -10.99 4.81 -11.61
CA ASN A 102 -12.17 4.78 -12.47
C ASN A 102 -12.07 3.53 -13.35
N ASN A 103 -12.73 2.46 -12.95
CA ASN A 103 -12.74 1.21 -13.68
C ASN A 103 -13.81 1.28 -14.79
N LEU A 104 -13.39 1.05 -16.03
CA LEU A 104 -14.29 1.03 -17.19
C LEU A 104 -14.30 -0.37 -17.78
N GLY A 105 -15.46 -1.03 -17.78
CA GLY A 105 -15.68 -2.30 -18.47
C GLY A 105 -16.77 -2.17 -19.52
N GLN A 106 -16.49 -2.57 -20.75
CA GLN A 106 -17.47 -2.67 -21.84
C GLN A 106 -17.41 -4.05 -22.46
N GLN A 107 -18.56 -4.72 -22.53
CA GLN A 107 -18.69 -6.01 -23.19
C GLN A 107 -19.81 -5.96 -24.23
N VAL A 108 -19.51 -6.44 -25.42
CA VAL A 108 -20.47 -6.59 -26.51
C VAL A 108 -20.48 -8.04 -26.96
N SER A 109 -21.68 -8.63 -27.00
CA SER A 109 -21.89 -9.98 -27.49
C SER A 109 -22.94 -10.02 -28.61
N ALA A 110 -22.60 -10.74 -29.67
CA ALA A 110 -23.49 -11.02 -30.77
C ALA A 110 -23.46 -12.52 -31.09
N LYS A 111 -24.65 -13.09 -31.32
CA LYS A 111 -24.82 -14.46 -31.78
C LYS A 111 -25.67 -14.46 -33.03
N VAL A 112 -25.26 -15.24 -34.01
CA VAL A 112 -25.99 -15.49 -35.24
C VAL A 112 -26.15 -16.99 -35.39
N ASP A 113 -27.40 -17.43 -35.54
CA ASP A 113 -27.75 -18.81 -35.84
C ASP A 113 -28.61 -18.80 -37.10
N HIS A 114 -28.26 -19.62 -38.09
CA HIS A 114 -29.00 -19.70 -39.34
C HIS A 114 -29.04 -21.13 -39.87
N HIS A 115 -30.24 -21.62 -40.16
CA HIS A 115 -30.46 -22.91 -40.79
C HIS A 115 -30.72 -22.69 -42.28
N PHE A 116 -29.76 -23.09 -43.12
CA PHE A 116 -29.90 -22.98 -44.57
C PHE A 116 -30.88 -24.03 -45.11
N ASN A 117 -30.92 -25.21 -44.49
CA ASN A 117 -31.92 -26.26 -44.72
C ASN A 117 -31.93 -27.25 -43.53
N GLN A 118 -32.67 -28.37 -43.66
CA GLN A 118 -32.78 -29.40 -42.62
C GLN A 118 -31.47 -30.15 -42.33
N SER A 119 -30.46 -30.04 -43.21
CA SER A 119 -29.18 -30.75 -43.12
C SER A 119 -27.98 -29.82 -42.94
N VAL A 120 -28.16 -28.50 -43.07
CA VAL A 120 -27.09 -27.52 -43.01
C VAL A 120 -27.53 -26.33 -42.16
N ALA A 121 -26.80 -26.12 -41.08
CA ALA A 121 -26.93 -24.96 -40.21
C ALA A 121 -25.55 -24.34 -39.94
N LEU A 122 -25.56 -23.03 -39.68
CA LEU A 122 -24.39 -22.25 -39.32
C LEU A 122 -24.71 -21.44 -38.07
N SER A 123 -23.80 -21.52 -37.10
CA SER A 123 -23.85 -20.73 -35.88
C SER A 123 -22.51 -20.05 -35.66
N GLY A 124 -22.56 -18.80 -35.20
CA GLY A 124 -21.38 -18.00 -34.90
C GLY A 124 -21.63 -17.09 -33.71
N VAL A 125 -20.60 -16.90 -32.89
CA VAL A 125 -20.61 -16.01 -31.74
C VAL A 125 -19.44 -15.03 -31.88
N TYR A 126 -19.72 -13.75 -31.64
CA TYR A 126 -18.71 -12.70 -31.55
C TYR A 126 -18.80 -12.06 -30.16
N LEU A 127 -17.63 -11.99 -29.50
CA LEU A 127 -17.45 -11.43 -28.18
C LEU A 127 -16.35 -10.39 -28.25
N TYR A 128 -16.64 -9.18 -27.80
CA TYR A 128 -15.66 -8.12 -27.64
C TYR A 128 -15.72 -7.60 -26.21
N GLN A 129 -14.58 -7.58 -25.54
CA GLN A 129 -14.44 -7.08 -24.19
C GLN A 129 -13.30 -6.07 -24.15
N TYR A 130 -13.59 -4.92 -23.54
CA TYR A 130 -12.62 -3.88 -23.26
C TYR A 130 -12.71 -3.52 -21.78
N THR A 131 -11.57 -3.55 -21.09
CA THR A 131 -11.49 -3.23 -19.68
C THR A 131 -10.29 -2.30 -19.45
N GLU A 132 -10.52 -1.19 -18.74
CA GLU A 132 -9.49 -0.33 -18.15
C GLU A 132 -9.57 -0.44 -16.62
N GLU A 133 -8.50 -0.96 -16.02
CA GLU A 133 -8.30 -1.01 -14.57
C GLU A 133 -7.09 -0.13 -14.23
N PRO A 134 -7.29 1.16 -13.91
CA PRO A 134 -6.17 2.01 -13.51
C PRO A 134 -5.51 1.51 -12.23
N ALA A 135 -4.18 1.56 -12.19
CA ALA A 135 -3.41 1.22 -10.99
C ALA A 135 -3.80 2.13 -9.82
N ILE A 136 -4.13 1.54 -8.68
CA ILE A 136 -4.44 2.27 -7.46
C ILE A 136 -3.13 2.88 -6.93
N SER A 137 -3.11 4.20 -6.70
CA SER A 137 -1.96 4.87 -6.08
C SER A 137 -2.34 5.48 -4.74
N PHE A 138 -1.80 4.89 -3.67
CA PHE A 138 -1.97 5.37 -2.29
C PHE A 138 -0.94 6.44 -1.89
N PHE A 139 0.07 6.68 -2.73
CA PHE A 139 1.17 7.62 -2.48
C PHE A 139 1.40 8.53 -3.69
N PRO A 140 0.46 9.43 -4.03
CA PRO A 140 0.60 10.31 -5.19
C PRO A 140 1.82 11.25 -5.09
N GLU A 141 2.22 11.63 -3.88
CA GLU A 141 3.38 12.50 -3.62
C GLU A 141 4.73 11.73 -3.55
N ALA A 142 4.69 10.40 -3.51
CA ALA A 142 5.85 9.53 -3.39
C ALA A 142 5.73 8.29 -4.30
N PRO A 143 5.76 8.47 -5.64
CA PRO A 143 5.47 7.40 -6.59
C PRO A 143 6.46 6.21 -6.52
N PHE A 144 7.69 6.43 -6.06
CA PHE A 144 8.70 5.40 -5.84
C PHE A 144 8.54 4.63 -4.52
N ALA A 145 7.65 5.07 -3.61
CA ALA A 145 7.36 4.40 -2.35
C ALA A 145 6.28 3.32 -2.49
N GLN A 146 5.59 3.29 -3.64
CA GLN A 146 4.72 2.18 -4.00
C GLN A 146 5.59 1.00 -4.43
N GLY A 147 5.52 -0.11 -3.70
CA GLY A 147 6.13 -1.36 -4.13
C GLY A 147 5.59 -1.74 -5.50
N GLY A 148 6.49 -1.93 -6.47
CA GLY A 148 6.13 -2.34 -7.82
C GLY A 148 5.25 -3.58 -7.79
N GLN A 149 4.17 -3.54 -8.58
CA GLN A 149 3.37 -4.71 -8.93
C GLN A 149 4.20 -5.68 -9.77
#